data_AF-A0AAN6R9F1-F1
#
_entry.id   AF-A0AAN6R9F1-F1
#
_cell.length_a   1.000
_cell.length_b   1.000
_cell.length_c   1.000
_cell.angle_alpha   90.00
_cell.angle_beta   90.00
_cell.angle_gamma   90.00
#
_symmetry.space_group_name_H-M   'P 1'
#
loop_
_entity.id
_entity.type
_entity.pdbx_description
1 polymer ?
#
loop_
_entity_poly.entity_id
_entity_poly.type
_entity_poly.pdbx_seq_one_letter_code
_entity_poly.pdbx_strand_id
1 'polypeptide(L)'
;MSGESTNSPSMTSPGSIIDATVKYRLGFPSPLPPYKTPHYIPSKDIPGEMIMDAVISSLHQRKVDFHSICIVSRQASAVLLEPRPTVRIAAPGVEDDSWYLLLRDIDEFLIRNFSLLGQHICVEICDPMAFRLPAHFRIEKDHPIVAVWEDLVQDIVEIVGITSQWSSICAVRRGFDTIVVNNPVTIIVTSKYPALLEAHRATIRFRCRDYRLQEIDVAFVEVDDGFRSADNGRSFPVVDELFMGAGVGLGSDPDATGTLGGTLTMTNGDTKHVVGFTSFHVVAASNAMDQVFIPNEPANPAIPLVSPSNYDFNREVDITQQALEQAQETLAIFTNTHGTAEPDDRRQKKQNKMEAAITQFQNEVEELNNFDRRAGTLWAGSGFCSRNADDGVIMNWALISLPDHRHFSNTVQ
;
A
#
# COMPACT_ATOMS: atom_id res chain seq x y z
N MET A 1 -30.24 -14.10 48.10
CA MET A 1 -29.42 -15.14 48.76
C MET A 1 -28.77 -15.95 47.64
N SER A 2 -27.44 -16.01 47.44
CA SER A 2 -26.30 -16.31 48.36
C SER A 2 -26.24 -17.80 48.74
N GLY A 3 -25.10 -18.52 48.70
CA GLY A 3 -23.72 -18.21 48.27
C GLY A 3 -23.25 -19.03 47.05
N GLU A 4 -22.03 -18.97 46.52
CA GLU A 4 -20.67 -18.91 47.16
C GLU A 4 -20.37 -20.11 48.08
N SER A 5 -19.20 -20.76 48.05
CA SER A 5 -18.01 -20.76 47.16
C SER A 5 -17.29 -22.14 47.31
N THR A 6 -16.01 -22.48 47.06
CA THR A 6 -14.68 -21.90 46.69
C THR A 6 -13.80 -23.13 46.25
N ASN A 7 -12.65 -23.10 45.53
CA ASN A 7 -11.85 -22.05 44.86
C ASN A 7 -10.96 -22.63 43.70
N SER A 8 -10.09 -21.74 43.20
CA SER A 8 -8.87 -21.80 42.35
C SER A 8 -7.76 -22.87 42.63
N PRO A 9 -6.60 -22.87 41.91
CA PRO A 9 -6.18 -22.07 40.75
C PRO A 9 -5.64 -22.84 39.53
N SER A 10 -5.46 -22.15 38.40
CA SER A 10 -4.48 -22.52 37.35
C SER A 10 -4.03 -21.25 36.60
N MET A 11 -2.79 -20.81 36.81
CA MET A 11 -2.16 -19.73 36.04
C MET A 11 -1.09 -20.29 35.10
N THR A 12 -0.60 -19.43 34.21
CA THR A 12 0.56 -19.62 33.32
C THR A 12 0.45 -20.74 32.26
N SER A 13 0.03 -20.32 31.06
CA SER A 13 1.03 -20.19 30.00
C SER A 13 0.94 -18.77 29.43
N PRO A 14 2.04 -17.99 29.37
CA PRO A 14 2.07 -16.69 28.69
C PRO A 14 2.34 -16.80 27.18
N GLY A 15 2.23 -18.01 26.59
CA GLY A 15 2.55 -18.26 25.19
C GLY A 15 1.37 -17.98 24.23
N SER A 16 1.70 -17.42 23.06
CA SER A 16 0.82 -17.24 21.89
C SER A 16 -0.16 -16.05 21.90
N ILE A 17 0.36 -14.82 22.04
CA ILE A 17 -0.22 -13.63 21.39
C ILE A 17 0.48 -13.41 20.04
N ILE A 18 0.38 -14.41 19.16
CA ILE A 18 0.92 -14.42 17.80
C ILE A 18 -0.26 -14.59 16.86
N ASP A 19 -0.30 -13.81 15.77
CA ASP A 19 -1.23 -14.09 14.67
C ASP A 19 -0.74 -15.32 13.89
N ALA A 20 -1.22 -16.49 14.31
CA ALA A 20 -0.85 -17.78 13.75
C ALA A 20 -1.31 -17.98 12.29
N THR A 21 -2.03 -17.04 11.68
CA THR A 21 -2.35 -17.09 10.25
C THR A 21 -1.15 -16.72 9.36
N VAL A 22 -0.17 -15.96 9.88
CA VAL A 22 0.99 -15.47 9.11
C VAL A 22 2.22 -16.35 9.36
N LYS A 23 2.39 -17.40 8.55
CA LYS A 23 3.58 -18.27 8.59
C LYS A 23 4.88 -17.46 8.38
N TYR A 24 5.95 -17.82 9.08
CA TYR A 24 7.27 -17.16 9.03
C TYR A 24 7.26 -15.67 9.44
N ARG A 25 6.45 -15.32 10.45
CA ARG A 25 6.48 -14.04 11.16
C ARG A 25 6.37 -14.26 12.66
N LEU A 26 7.21 -13.59 13.45
CA LEU A 26 7.10 -13.57 14.91
C LEU A 26 7.44 -12.16 15.44
N GLY A 27 6.90 -11.79 16.61
CA GLY A 27 7.20 -10.52 17.23
C GLY A 27 6.68 -10.40 18.66
N PHE A 28 7.13 -9.38 19.37
CA PHE A 28 6.88 -9.17 20.81
C PHE A 28 6.77 -7.67 21.15
N PRO A 29 5.89 -7.25 22.08
CA PRO A 29 4.97 -8.04 22.91
C PRO A 29 3.55 -8.23 22.32
N SER A 30 3.28 -7.79 21.09
CA SER A 30 1.97 -7.90 20.41
C SER A 30 2.11 -7.94 18.88
N PRO A 31 1.09 -8.44 18.15
CA PRO A 31 1.11 -8.51 16.69
C PRO A 31 1.08 -7.12 16.04
N LEU A 32 2.18 -6.76 15.37
CA LEU A 32 2.30 -5.50 14.65
C LEU A 32 1.54 -5.55 13.30
N PRO A 33 0.81 -4.50 12.90
CA PRO A 33 0.11 -4.50 11.61
C PRO A 33 1.08 -4.50 10.42
N PRO A 34 0.74 -5.16 9.28
CA PRO A 34 1.55 -5.18 8.08
C PRO A 34 1.31 -3.94 7.20
N TYR A 35 1.70 -2.75 7.70
CA TYR A 35 1.55 -1.48 6.97
C TYR A 35 2.90 -0.81 6.66
N LYS A 36 2.90 0.08 5.64
CA LYS A 36 4.09 0.84 5.22
C LYS A 36 4.69 1.55 6.42
N THR A 37 5.94 1.22 6.75
CA THR A 37 6.58 1.67 7.98
C THR A 37 7.41 2.92 7.71
N PRO A 38 7.15 4.08 8.34
CA PRO A 38 8.04 5.23 8.24
C PRO A 38 9.39 4.91 8.88
N HIS A 39 10.46 5.47 8.32
CA HIS A 39 11.77 5.40 8.95
C HIS A 39 11.71 6.05 10.34
N TYR A 40 12.20 5.35 11.37
CA TYR A 40 12.30 5.94 12.70
C TYR A 40 13.42 6.99 12.68
N ILE A 41 13.05 8.27 12.74
CA ILE A 41 13.99 9.33 13.08
C ILE A 41 14.30 9.15 14.57
N PRO A 42 15.56 8.86 14.96
CA PRO A 42 15.86 8.58 16.36
C PRO A 42 15.57 9.77 17.25
N SER A 43 14.79 9.56 18.32
CA SER A 43 14.89 10.45 19.47
C SER A 43 16.30 10.30 20.07
N LYS A 44 16.75 11.27 20.86
CA LYS A 44 18.13 11.29 21.39
C LYS A 44 18.39 10.23 22.46
N ASP A 45 17.37 9.47 22.82
CA ASP A 45 17.26 8.74 24.08
C ASP A 45 17.37 7.21 23.86
N ILE A 46 17.35 6.76 22.60
CA ILE A 46 17.56 5.36 22.20
C ILE A 46 18.97 5.19 21.63
N PRO A 47 19.89 4.49 22.31
CA PRO A 47 21.22 4.19 21.79
C PRO A 47 21.15 3.05 20.77
N GLY A 48 20.74 3.38 19.55
CA GLY A 48 20.47 2.41 18.48
C GLY A 48 21.65 1.47 18.18
N GLU A 49 22.88 1.98 18.17
CA GLU A 49 24.09 1.17 17.95
C GLU A 49 24.23 0.03 18.97
N MET A 50 24.06 0.32 20.27
CA MET A 50 24.14 -0.68 21.34
C MET A 50 23.05 -1.76 21.24
N ILE A 51 21.86 -1.40 20.74
CA ILE A 51 20.78 -2.35 20.47
C ILE A 51 21.13 -3.23 19.28
N MET A 52 21.64 -2.64 18.20
CA MET A 52 22.02 -3.36 16.99
C MET A 52 23.15 -4.36 17.25
N ASP A 53 24.20 -3.97 17.97
CA ASP A 53 25.33 -4.84 18.34
C ASP A 53 24.88 -6.03 19.21
N ALA A 54 23.97 -5.80 20.16
CA ALA A 54 23.40 -6.86 20.99
C ALA A 54 22.54 -7.83 20.15
N VAL A 55 21.72 -7.31 19.24
CA VAL A 55 20.87 -8.12 18.34
C VAL A 55 21.73 -8.97 17.39
N ILE A 56 22.78 -8.39 16.81
CA ILE A 56 23.78 -9.10 15.98
C ILE A 56 24.48 -10.19 16.79
N SER A 57 24.85 -9.91 18.04
CA SER A 57 25.47 -10.88 18.94
C SER A 57 24.55 -12.07 19.23
N SER A 58 23.26 -11.82 19.50
CA SER A 58 22.26 -12.87 19.71
C SER A 58 21.99 -13.68 18.44
N LEU A 59 21.92 -13.05 17.26
CA LEU A 59 21.80 -13.71 15.96
C LEU A 59 22.96 -14.69 15.72
N HIS A 60 24.21 -14.25 15.92
CA HIS A 60 25.39 -15.10 15.81
C HIS A 60 25.40 -16.23 16.85
N GLN A 61 25.02 -15.96 18.10
CA GLN A 61 24.94 -16.99 19.16
C GLN A 61 23.90 -18.06 18.85
N ARG A 62 22.77 -17.67 18.25
CA ARG A 62 21.69 -18.58 17.83
C ARG A 62 21.92 -19.23 16.46
N LYS A 63 22.95 -18.81 15.71
CA LYS A 63 23.24 -19.21 14.31
C LYS A 63 22.06 -18.98 13.37
N VAL A 64 21.35 -17.86 13.56
CA VAL A 64 20.25 -17.45 12.69
C VAL A 64 20.82 -16.51 11.62
N ASP A 65 20.81 -16.95 10.36
CA ASP A 65 21.20 -16.12 9.23
C ASP A 65 20.24 -14.93 9.05
N PHE A 66 20.75 -13.78 8.60
CA PHE A 66 19.95 -12.59 8.39
C PHE A 66 20.43 -11.77 7.19
N HIS A 67 19.47 -11.08 6.54
CA HIS A 67 19.71 -10.18 5.41
C HIS A 67 19.91 -8.73 5.85
N SER A 68 19.13 -8.28 6.85
CA SER A 68 19.17 -6.91 7.35
C SER A 68 18.54 -6.81 8.73
N ILE A 69 19.02 -5.86 9.53
CA ILE A 69 18.42 -5.44 10.80
C ILE A 69 18.21 -3.93 10.70
N CYS A 70 17.12 -3.40 11.24
CA CYS A 70 16.90 -1.95 11.36
C CYS A 70 15.98 -1.60 12.52
N ILE A 71 16.06 -0.37 13.03
CA ILE A 71 15.10 0.19 13.97
C ILE A 71 14.08 1.02 13.18
N VAL A 72 12.79 0.72 13.35
CA VAL A 72 11.67 1.33 12.62
C VAL A 72 10.55 1.74 13.58
N SER A 73 9.67 2.65 13.15
CA SER A 73 8.59 3.15 14.01
C SER A 73 7.28 2.44 13.66
N ARG A 74 6.68 1.71 14.61
CA ARG A 74 5.43 0.96 14.36
C ARG A 74 4.41 1.13 15.46
N GLN A 75 3.16 1.36 15.06
CA GLN A 75 2.01 1.25 15.96
C GLN A 75 1.88 -0.18 16.46
N ALA A 76 1.63 -0.35 17.76
CA ALA A 76 1.62 -1.67 18.39
C ALA A 76 0.35 -2.47 18.10
N SER A 77 -0.73 -1.80 17.69
CA SER A 77 -1.97 -2.37 17.15
C SER A 77 -2.79 -1.26 16.47
N ALA A 78 -3.89 -1.61 15.80
CA ALA A 78 -4.85 -0.61 15.29
C ALA A 78 -5.58 0.20 16.39
N VAL A 79 -5.44 -0.20 17.66
CA VAL A 79 -6.01 0.50 18.83
C VAL A 79 -4.95 1.36 19.54
N LEU A 80 -3.67 1.00 19.42
CA LEU A 80 -2.55 1.74 20.01
C LEU A 80 -1.91 2.64 18.94
N LEU A 81 -2.47 3.83 18.79
CA LEU A 81 -2.07 4.84 17.80
C LEU A 81 -0.63 5.36 18.00
N GLU A 82 -0.07 5.24 19.20
CA GLU A 82 1.31 5.64 19.52
C GLU A 82 2.33 4.74 18.79
N PRO A 83 3.19 5.31 17.91
CA PRO A 83 4.27 4.57 17.29
C PRO A 83 5.36 4.21 18.31
N ARG A 84 5.79 2.95 18.31
CA ARG A 84 6.87 2.45 19.17
C ARG A 84 8.13 2.15 18.35
N PRO A 85 9.33 2.35 18.93
CA PRO A 85 10.57 1.88 18.35
C PRO A 85 10.55 0.34 18.28
N THR A 86 10.80 -0.21 17.10
CA THR A 86 10.77 -1.64 16.83
C THR A 86 12.07 -2.06 16.15
N VAL A 87 12.78 -3.03 16.74
CA VAL A 87 13.87 -3.75 16.08
C VAL A 87 13.25 -4.73 15.08
N ARG A 88 13.45 -4.50 13.78
CA ARG A 88 13.02 -5.39 12.71
C ARG A 88 14.21 -6.19 12.18
N ILE A 89 14.07 -7.51 12.16
CA ILE A 89 15.06 -8.47 11.65
C ILE A 89 14.46 -9.17 10.42
N ALA A 90 15.22 -9.16 9.33
CA ALA A 90 14.90 -9.88 8.10
C ALA A 90 15.75 -11.16 8.01
N ALA A 91 15.17 -12.33 8.30
CA ALA A 91 15.87 -13.61 8.37
C ALA A 91 15.14 -14.68 7.53
N PRO A 92 15.82 -15.67 6.92
CA PRO A 92 15.14 -16.78 6.25
C PRO A 92 14.27 -17.57 7.22
N GLY A 93 13.09 -18.03 6.76
CA GLY A 93 12.16 -18.83 7.55
C GLY A 93 12.78 -20.16 8.01
N VAL A 94 12.69 -20.42 9.31
CA VAL A 94 13.16 -21.68 9.94
C VAL A 94 11.99 -22.60 10.27
N GLU A 95 12.28 -23.89 10.48
CA GLU A 95 11.32 -24.90 10.95
C GLU A 95 11.57 -25.33 12.41
N ASP A 96 12.44 -24.61 13.14
CA ASP A 96 12.80 -24.87 14.54
C ASP A 96 12.54 -23.65 15.46
N ASP A 97 12.77 -23.83 16.77
CA ASP A 97 12.56 -22.80 17.79
C ASP A 97 13.60 -21.66 17.76
N SER A 98 14.56 -21.63 16.83
CA SER A 98 15.70 -20.70 16.88
C SER A 98 15.26 -19.23 16.86
N TRP A 99 14.26 -18.88 16.05
CA TRP A 99 13.65 -17.55 16.04
C TRP A 99 12.95 -17.18 17.35
N TYR A 100 12.22 -18.12 17.97
CA TYR A 100 11.53 -17.89 19.24
C TYR A 100 12.53 -17.66 20.39
N LEU A 101 13.57 -18.48 20.44
CA LEU A 101 14.65 -18.36 21.43
C LEU A 101 15.46 -17.07 21.22
N LEU A 102 15.71 -16.68 19.97
CA LEU A 102 16.33 -15.41 19.62
C LEU A 102 15.48 -14.20 20.06
N LEU A 103 14.17 -14.22 19.78
CA LEU A 103 13.24 -13.17 20.23
C LEU A 103 13.26 -13.01 21.76
N ARG A 104 13.23 -14.12 22.50
CA ARG A 104 13.29 -14.08 23.98
C ARG A 104 14.62 -13.51 24.47
N ASP A 105 15.75 -13.91 23.89
CA ASP A 105 17.06 -13.39 24.32
C ASP A 105 17.20 -11.88 24.06
N ILE A 106 16.66 -11.38 22.93
CA ILE A 106 16.64 -9.95 22.62
C ILE A 106 15.68 -9.19 23.54
N ASP A 107 14.48 -9.72 23.79
CA ASP A 107 13.52 -9.10 24.72
C ASP A 107 14.06 -9.04 26.16
N GLU A 108 14.67 -10.12 26.64
CA GLU A 108 15.36 -10.11 27.93
C GLU A 108 16.48 -9.06 28.00
N PHE A 109 17.25 -8.89 26.93
CA PHE A 109 18.23 -7.80 26.83
C PHE A 109 17.56 -6.42 26.86
N LEU A 110 16.49 -6.21 26.08
CA LEU A 110 15.81 -4.92 25.98
C LEU A 110 15.14 -4.53 27.32
N ILE A 111 14.44 -5.45 27.97
CA ILE A 111 13.82 -5.24 29.29
C ILE A 111 14.90 -4.90 30.32
N ARG A 112 16.01 -5.64 30.39
CA ARG A 112 17.07 -5.41 31.38
C ARG A 112 17.75 -4.05 31.24
N ASN A 113 17.89 -3.52 30.02
CA ASN A 113 18.66 -2.30 29.76
C ASN A 113 17.81 -1.04 29.56
N PHE A 114 16.55 -1.14 29.12
CA PHE A 114 15.72 0.02 28.73
C PHE A 114 14.40 0.17 29.49
N SER A 115 13.98 -0.81 30.30
CA SER A 115 12.71 -0.71 31.07
C SER A 115 12.60 0.53 31.95
N LEU A 116 13.73 1.02 32.50
CA LEU A 116 13.80 2.21 33.35
C LEU A 116 13.57 3.53 32.58
N LEU A 117 13.60 3.52 31.24
CA LEU A 117 13.33 4.70 30.40
C LEU A 117 11.85 4.86 30.05
N GLY A 118 10.98 3.92 30.47
CA GLY A 118 9.55 3.91 30.12
C GLY A 118 9.24 3.59 28.65
N GLN A 119 10.27 3.39 27.81
CA GLN A 119 10.12 3.12 26.38
C GLN A 119 10.07 1.61 26.13
N HIS A 120 8.89 1.11 25.76
CA HIS A 120 8.71 -0.27 25.32
C HIS A 120 9.20 -0.45 23.88
N ILE A 121 10.46 -0.89 23.73
CA ILE A 121 11.04 -1.27 22.45
C ILE A 121 10.50 -2.65 22.04
N CYS A 122 9.92 -2.73 20.84
CA CYS A 122 9.38 -3.97 20.28
C CYS A 122 10.41 -4.72 19.43
N VAL A 123 10.17 -6.00 19.14
CA VAL A 123 11.00 -6.81 18.23
C VAL A 123 10.12 -7.56 17.23
N GLU A 124 10.54 -7.63 15.98
CA GLU A 124 9.92 -8.41 14.90
C GLU A 124 11.00 -9.22 14.15
N ILE A 125 10.76 -10.52 13.94
CA ILE A 125 11.46 -11.33 12.96
C ILE A 125 10.49 -11.70 11.84
N CYS A 126 10.91 -11.46 10.59
CA CYS A 126 10.09 -11.70 9.41
C CYS A 126 10.95 -12.27 8.27
N ASP A 127 10.43 -13.25 7.53
CA ASP A 127 11.08 -13.74 6.31
C ASP A 127 10.63 -12.90 5.10
N PRO A 128 11.52 -12.10 4.47
CA PRO A 128 11.16 -11.32 3.29
C PRO A 128 10.59 -12.15 2.13
N MET A 129 10.96 -13.43 2.03
CA MET A 129 10.44 -14.33 1.00
C MET A 129 9.00 -14.80 1.29
N ALA A 130 8.59 -14.87 2.56
CA ALA A 130 7.21 -15.18 2.93
C ALA A 130 6.23 -14.03 2.61
N PHE A 131 6.71 -12.77 2.59
CA PHE A 131 5.93 -11.60 2.15
C PHE A 131 6.12 -11.27 0.66
N ARG A 132 7.00 -11.97 -0.03
CA ARG A 132 7.16 -11.80 -1.48
C ARG A 132 5.89 -12.32 -2.14
N LEU A 133 5.18 -11.44 -2.86
CA LEU A 133 4.08 -11.88 -3.71
C LEU A 133 4.66 -12.64 -4.91
N PRO A 134 4.05 -13.77 -5.32
CA PRO A 134 4.47 -14.46 -6.54
C PRO A 134 4.16 -13.57 -7.74
N ALA A 135 5.14 -13.41 -8.62
CA ALA A 135 4.99 -12.65 -9.85
C ALA A 135 4.08 -13.40 -10.83
N HIS A 136 3.38 -12.63 -11.68
CA HIS A 136 2.50 -13.15 -12.73
C HIS A 136 3.04 -12.72 -14.10
N PHE A 137 3.22 -13.68 -15.00
CA PHE A 137 3.72 -13.45 -16.34
C PHE A 137 2.77 -14.03 -17.39
N ARG A 138 2.83 -13.48 -18.60
CA ARG A 138 2.09 -14.01 -19.75
C ARG A 138 2.58 -15.42 -20.09
N ILE A 139 1.64 -16.28 -20.47
CA ILE A 139 1.93 -17.59 -21.03
C ILE A 139 2.41 -17.41 -22.48
N GLU A 140 3.29 -18.29 -22.95
CA GLU A 140 3.78 -18.32 -24.33
C GLU A 140 2.65 -18.69 -25.31
N LYS A 141 2.62 -18.10 -26.51
CA LYS A 141 1.51 -18.25 -27.46
C LYS A 141 1.32 -19.69 -27.98
N ASP A 142 2.39 -20.47 -27.93
CA ASP A 142 2.52 -21.86 -28.35
C ASP A 142 2.30 -22.86 -27.19
N HIS A 143 2.09 -22.39 -25.95
CA HIS A 143 1.78 -23.27 -24.84
C HIS A 143 0.41 -23.95 -25.04
N PRO A 144 0.27 -25.28 -24.86
CA PRO A 144 -0.95 -26.02 -25.22
C PRO A 144 -2.25 -25.48 -24.63
N ILE A 145 -2.22 -24.85 -23.44
CA ILE A 145 -3.39 -24.25 -22.80
C ILE A 145 -4.05 -23.16 -23.67
N VAL A 146 -3.27 -22.42 -24.47
CA VAL A 146 -3.77 -21.29 -25.28
C VAL A 146 -4.71 -21.78 -26.38
N ALA A 147 -4.46 -22.96 -26.94
CA ALA A 147 -5.27 -23.56 -27.99
C ALA A 147 -6.59 -24.18 -27.49
N VAL A 148 -6.78 -24.29 -26.18
CA VAL A 148 -7.97 -24.90 -25.53
C VAL A 148 -8.60 -23.99 -24.47
N TRP A 149 -8.14 -22.73 -24.39
CA TRP A 149 -8.45 -21.86 -23.25
C TRP A 149 -9.94 -21.52 -23.13
N GLU A 150 -10.61 -21.27 -24.25
CA GLU A 150 -12.02 -20.88 -24.27
C GLU A 150 -12.92 -22.02 -23.75
N ASP A 151 -12.73 -23.25 -24.25
CA ASP A 151 -13.47 -24.43 -23.80
C ASP A 151 -13.17 -24.77 -22.32
N LEU A 152 -11.88 -24.73 -21.94
CA LEU A 152 -11.44 -25.02 -20.58
C LEU A 152 -11.98 -23.98 -19.57
N VAL A 153 -12.14 -22.72 -19.95
CA VAL A 153 -12.77 -21.71 -19.08
C VAL A 153 -14.25 -22.03 -18.84
N GLN A 154 -15.01 -22.47 -19.87
CA GLN A 154 -16.41 -22.85 -19.67
C GLN A 154 -16.53 -24.05 -18.71
N ASP A 155 -15.70 -25.08 -18.89
CA ASP A 155 -15.64 -26.21 -17.96
C ASP A 155 -15.30 -25.77 -16.53
N ILE A 156 -14.40 -24.79 -16.35
CA ILE A 156 -14.05 -24.28 -15.03
C ILE A 156 -15.21 -23.50 -14.41
N VAL A 157 -15.94 -22.70 -15.20
CA VAL A 157 -17.17 -22.00 -14.78
C VAL A 157 -18.23 -23.01 -14.32
N GLU A 158 -18.41 -24.13 -15.03
CA GLU A 158 -19.30 -25.21 -14.61
C GLU A 158 -18.80 -25.89 -13.32
N ILE A 159 -17.49 -26.16 -13.21
CA ILE A 159 -16.88 -26.83 -12.06
C ILE A 159 -16.99 -25.99 -10.78
N VAL A 160 -16.77 -24.67 -10.83
CA VAL A 160 -16.95 -23.79 -9.65
C VAL A 160 -18.42 -23.44 -9.42
N GLY A 161 -19.22 -23.38 -10.49
CA GLY A 161 -20.65 -23.08 -10.46
C GLY A 161 -20.98 -21.59 -10.37
N ILE A 162 -22.14 -21.22 -10.92
CA ILE A 162 -22.67 -19.83 -10.96
C ILE A 162 -23.00 -19.30 -9.55
N THR A 163 -23.28 -20.17 -8.58
CA THR A 163 -23.60 -19.80 -7.20
C THR A 163 -22.37 -19.55 -6.31
N SER A 164 -21.18 -19.94 -6.76
CA SER A 164 -19.94 -19.70 -6.04
C SER A 164 -19.44 -18.29 -6.30
N GLN A 165 -18.94 -17.60 -5.27
CA GLN A 165 -18.64 -16.17 -5.33
C GLN A 165 -17.25 -15.88 -5.96
N TRP A 166 -17.00 -16.43 -7.14
CA TRP A 166 -15.83 -16.12 -7.97
C TRP A 166 -16.08 -14.87 -8.83
N SER A 167 -15.02 -14.22 -9.29
CA SER A 167 -15.08 -12.92 -9.99
C SER A 167 -14.35 -12.91 -11.32
N SER A 168 -13.29 -13.72 -11.47
CA SER A 168 -12.56 -13.88 -12.73
C SER A 168 -11.82 -15.23 -12.78
N ILE A 169 -11.53 -15.69 -13.98
CA ILE A 169 -10.70 -16.87 -14.28
C ILE A 169 -9.64 -16.42 -15.29
N CYS A 170 -8.37 -16.66 -15.00
CA CYS A 170 -7.27 -16.39 -15.93
C CYS A 170 -6.17 -17.45 -15.84
N ALA A 171 -5.31 -17.53 -16.85
CA ALA A 171 -4.11 -18.38 -16.83
C ALA A 171 -2.86 -17.52 -17.04
N VAL A 172 -1.86 -17.71 -16.17
CA VAL A 172 -0.59 -16.98 -16.15
C VAL A 172 0.52 -17.93 -15.70
N ARG A 173 1.79 -17.64 -16.04
CA ARG A 173 2.89 -18.24 -15.27
C ARG A 173 2.97 -17.54 -13.91
N ARG A 174 3.00 -18.29 -12.82
CA ARG A 174 2.96 -17.74 -11.44
C ARG A 174 4.00 -18.39 -10.55
N GLY A 175 4.81 -17.58 -9.88
CA GLY A 175 5.79 -18.09 -8.92
C GLY A 175 6.81 -17.05 -8.48
N PHE A 176 7.95 -17.52 -7.98
CA PHE A 176 8.99 -16.68 -7.36
C PHE A 176 10.30 -16.64 -8.17
N ASP A 177 10.41 -17.38 -9.27
CA ASP A 177 11.62 -17.35 -10.08
C ASP A 177 11.63 -16.10 -10.97
N THR A 178 12.80 -15.45 -11.05
CA THR A 178 13.09 -14.36 -11.99
C THR A 178 13.09 -14.83 -13.46
N ILE A 179 13.35 -16.11 -13.71
CA ILE A 179 13.30 -16.75 -15.02
C ILE A 179 11.84 -17.14 -15.28
N VAL A 180 11.15 -16.38 -16.13
CA VAL A 180 9.71 -16.52 -16.40
C VAL A 180 9.29 -17.97 -16.65
N VAL A 181 9.99 -18.69 -17.53
CA VAL A 181 9.66 -20.06 -17.96
C VAL A 181 9.77 -21.12 -16.85
N ASN A 182 10.54 -20.85 -15.78
CA ASN A 182 10.66 -21.76 -14.63
C ASN A 182 9.41 -21.72 -13.74
N ASN A 183 8.58 -20.68 -13.84
CA ASN A 183 7.36 -20.57 -13.06
C ASN A 183 6.23 -21.40 -13.71
N PRO A 184 5.49 -22.22 -12.94
CA PRO A 184 4.45 -23.08 -13.48
C PRO A 184 3.30 -22.27 -14.08
N VAL A 185 2.68 -22.82 -15.13
CA VAL A 185 1.43 -22.29 -15.67
C VAL A 185 0.34 -22.55 -14.64
N THR A 186 -0.23 -21.48 -14.11
CA THR A 186 -1.24 -21.50 -13.05
C THR A 186 -2.54 -20.89 -13.58
N ILE A 187 -3.63 -21.64 -13.42
CA ILE A 187 -4.99 -21.10 -13.52
C ILE A 187 -5.30 -20.41 -12.20
N ILE A 188 -5.64 -19.13 -12.27
CA ILE A 188 -6.10 -18.34 -11.13
C ILE A 188 -7.61 -18.18 -11.24
N VAL A 189 -8.31 -18.46 -10.15
CA VAL A 189 -9.72 -18.09 -9.97
C VAL A 189 -9.80 -17.12 -8.81
N THR A 190 -10.25 -15.89 -9.07
CA THR A 190 -10.38 -14.86 -8.02
C THR A 190 -11.75 -14.96 -7.34
N SER A 191 -11.82 -14.68 -6.04
CA SER A 191 -13.07 -14.72 -5.27
C SER A 191 -12.96 -13.86 -4.01
N LYS A 192 -14.09 -13.39 -3.49
CA LYS A 192 -14.15 -12.79 -2.14
C LYS A 192 -13.91 -13.80 -1.02
N TYR A 193 -14.19 -15.08 -1.28
CA TYR A 193 -14.07 -16.14 -0.29
C TYR A 193 -13.33 -17.36 -0.90
N PRO A 194 -12.04 -17.23 -1.26
CA PRO A 194 -11.30 -18.25 -1.99
C PRO A 194 -11.21 -19.59 -1.24
N ALA A 195 -11.30 -19.57 0.09
CA ALA A 195 -11.37 -20.77 0.92
C ALA A 195 -12.60 -21.65 0.62
N LEU A 196 -13.70 -21.09 0.12
CA LEU A 196 -14.88 -21.85 -0.31
C LEU A 196 -14.62 -22.58 -1.65
N LEU A 197 -13.78 -22.01 -2.51
CA LEU A 197 -13.42 -22.61 -3.80
C LEU A 197 -12.37 -23.72 -3.67
N GLU A 198 -11.66 -23.80 -2.54
CA GLU A 198 -10.53 -24.72 -2.34
C GLU A 198 -10.84 -26.18 -2.68
N ALA A 199 -12.06 -26.64 -2.36
CA ALA A 199 -12.55 -27.99 -2.68
C ALA A 199 -12.50 -28.32 -4.19
N HIS A 200 -12.62 -27.30 -5.06
CA HIS A 200 -12.63 -27.45 -6.51
C HIS A 200 -11.21 -27.57 -7.12
N ARG A 201 -10.13 -27.35 -6.34
CA ARG A 201 -8.74 -27.38 -6.85
C ARG A 201 -8.40 -28.70 -7.55
N ALA A 202 -8.84 -29.81 -6.95
CA ALA A 202 -8.60 -31.15 -7.48
C ALA A 202 -9.37 -31.39 -8.79
N THR A 203 -10.63 -30.94 -8.87
CA THR A 203 -11.50 -31.08 -10.04
C THR A 203 -10.99 -30.25 -11.22
N ILE A 204 -10.55 -29.00 -11.00
CA ILE A 204 -9.96 -28.16 -12.05
C ILE A 204 -8.65 -28.78 -12.57
N ARG A 205 -7.75 -29.22 -11.66
CA ARG A 205 -6.51 -29.93 -12.05
C ARG A 205 -6.78 -31.25 -12.77
N PHE A 206 -7.87 -31.96 -12.44
CA PHE A 206 -8.29 -33.15 -13.17
C PHE A 206 -8.75 -32.76 -14.59
N ARG A 207 -9.62 -31.76 -14.72
CA ARG A 207 -10.15 -31.33 -16.01
C ARG A 207 -9.08 -30.83 -16.98
N CYS A 208 -8.03 -30.17 -16.48
CA CYS A 208 -6.86 -29.82 -17.29
C CYS A 208 -6.22 -31.04 -17.99
N ARG A 209 -6.28 -32.23 -17.38
CA ARG A 209 -5.71 -33.47 -17.95
C ARG A 209 -6.58 -34.07 -19.06
N ASP A 210 -7.89 -33.81 -19.08
CA ASP A 210 -8.77 -34.19 -20.20
C ASP A 210 -8.30 -33.48 -21.48
N TYR A 211 -7.96 -32.19 -21.36
CA TYR A 211 -7.31 -31.39 -22.40
C TYR A 211 -5.82 -31.73 -22.63
N ARG A 212 -5.31 -32.80 -22.02
CA ARG A 212 -3.92 -33.27 -22.07
C ARG A 212 -2.88 -32.26 -21.54
N LEU A 213 -3.32 -31.24 -20.79
CA LEU A 213 -2.41 -30.30 -20.15
C LEU A 213 -1.76 -30.96 -18.94
N GLN A 214 -0.43 -30.90 -18.90
CA GLN A 214 0.38 -31.39 -17.78
C GLN A 214 0.87 -30.22 -16.94
N GLU A 215 1.16 -30.48 -15.66
CA GLU A 215 1.81 -29.53 -14.73
C GLU A 215 1.09 -28.17 -14.55
N ILE A 216 -0.22 -28.12 -14.88
CA ILE A 216 -1.06 -26.95 -14.63
C ILE A 216 -1.37 -26.85 -13.13
N ASP A 217 -0.92 -25.75 -12.54
CA ASP A 217 -1.29 -25.36 -11.19
C ASP A 217 -2.66 -24.65 -11.16
N VAL A 218 -3.29 -24.66 -10.00
CA VAL A 218 -4.57 -23.98 -9.76
C VAL A 218 -4.44 -23.21 -8.46
N ALA A 219 -4.80 -21.93 -8.45
CA ALA A 219 -4.74 -21.06 -7.27
C ALA A 219 -6.01 -20.24 -7.11
N PHE A 220 -6.60 -20.29 -5.92
CA PHE A 220 -7.66 -19.37 -5.52
C PHE A 220 -7.04 -18.13 -4.88
N VAL A 221 -7.49 -16.95 -5.30
CA VAL A 221 -6.93 -15.66 -4.86
C VAL A 221 -8.05 -14.78 -4.33
N GLU A 222 -7.82 -14.20 -3.15
CA GLU A 222 -8.75 -13.27 -2.53
C GLU A 222 -8.81 -11.96 -3.31
N VAL A 223 -10.02 -11.52 -3.64
CA VAL A 223 -10.32 -10.15 -4.08
C VAL A 223 -11.48 -9.65 -3.25
N ASP A 224 -11.31 -8.51 -2.57
CA ASP A 224 -12.45 -7.74 -2.05
C ASP A 224 -13.33 -7.26 -3.23
N ASP A 225 -14.45 -6.58 -2.94
CA ASP A 225 -15.41 -6.11 -3.95
C ASP A 225 -14.86 -5.01 -4.90
N GLY A 226 -13.55 -4.77 -4.88
CA GLY A 226 -12.82 -4.09 -5.93
C GLY A 226 -11.41 -4.65 -6.07
N PHE A 227 -10.74 -4.30 -7.17
CA PHE A 227 -9.28 -4.19 -7.13
C PHE A 227 -8.94 -3.29 -5.94
N ARG A 228 -8.34 -3.83 -4.87
CA ARG A 228 -7.86 -2.99 -3.75
C ARG A 228 -6.94 -1.93 -4.36
N SER A 229 -7.36 -0.67 -4.29
CA SER A 229 -6.67 0.39 -5.02
C SER A 229 -5.22 0.50 -4.55
N ALA A 230 -4.31 0.87 -5.43
CA ALA A 230 -2.87 0.79 -5.17
C ALA A 230 -2.36 1.90 -4.21
N ASP A 231 -3.26 2.49 -3.44
CA ASP A 231 -3.21 3.88 -3.01
C ASP A 231 -3.29 4.05 -1.48
N ASN A 232 -3.49 2.96 -0.72
CA ASN A 232 -3.32 2.89 0.75
C ASN A 232 -1.85 3.12 1.16
N GLY A 233 -1.33 4.32 0.89
CA GLY A 233 0.06 4.71 1.09
C GLY A 233 0.85 5.00 -0.19
N ARG A 234 0.24 5.44 -1.30
CA ARG A 234 0.96 6.30 -2.25
C ARG A 234 0.92 7.73 -1.71
N SER A 235 2.08 8.34 -1.52
CA SER A 235 2.16 9.80 -1.66
C SER A 235 2.00 10.09 -3.15
N PHE A 236 1.02 10.89 -3.53
CA PHE A 236 1.02 11.55 -4.83
C PHE A 236 1.82 12.84 -4.64
N PRO A 237 3.13 12.88 -4.96
CA PRO A 237 3.91 14.09 -4.76
C PRO A 237 3.32 15.19 -5.65
N VAL A 238 3.35 16.43 -5.17
CA VAL A 238 2.83 17.58 -5.91
C VAL A 238 3.81 17.92 -7.03
N VAL A 239 3.60 17.33 -8.22
CA VAL A 239 4.51 17.43 -9.38
C VAL A 239 3.76 17.77 -10.67
N ASP A 240 4.52 18.27 -11.65
CA ASP A 240 3.97 18.63 -12.96
C ASP A 240 3.61 17.41 -13.83
N GLU A 241 4.32 16.27 -13.66
CA GLU A 241 4.04 15.02 -14.37
C GLU A 241 2.77 14.32 -13.86
N LEU A 242 1.95 13.81 -14.78
CA LEU A 242 0.73 13.06 -14.48
C LEU A 242 0.99 11.56 -14.62
N PHE A 243 1.13 10.87 -13.49
CA PHE A 243 1.33 9.42 -13.44
C PHE A 243 0.07 8.65 -13.87
N MET A 244 0.27 7.59 -14.65
CA MET A 244 -0.83 6.73 -15.10
C MET A 244 -1.14 5.57 -14.12
N GLY A 245 -2.42 5.20 -14.02
CA GLY A 245 -2.86 3.89 -13.51
C GLY A 245 -2.84 3.71 -11.99
N ALA A 246 -3.27 4.70 -11.22
CA ALA A 246 -3.30 4.66 -9.75
C ALA A 246 -4.70 4.97 -9.20
N GLY A 247 -5.60 3.99 -9.30
CA GLY A 247 -6.96 4.09 -8.77
C GLY A 247 -7.92 4.99 -9.55
N VAL A 248 -9.21 4.82 -9.25
CA VAL A 248 -10.31 5.65 -9.75
C VAL A 248 -11.27 5.87 -8.60
N GLY A 249 -11.38 7.11 -8.14
CA GLY A 249 -12.20 7.47 -6.99
C GLY A 249 -12.97 8.78 -7.16
N LEU A 250 -14.02 8.93 -6.36
CA LEU A 250 -14.85 10.13 -6.30
C LEU A 250 -14.08 11.26 -5.59
N GLY A 251 -13.90 12.40 -6.25
CA GLY A 251 -13.18 13.56 -5.67
C GLY A 251 -13.80 14.22 -4.42
N SER A 252 -14.85 13.61 -3.86
CA SER A 252 -15.51 13.96 -2.60
C SER A 252 -15.22 12.95 -1.46
N ASP A 253 -14.50 11.88 -1.72
CA ASP A 253 -14.25 10.75 -0.82
C ASP A 253 -12.73 10.66 -0.53
N PRO A 254 -12.30 10.68 0.75
CA PRO A 254 -10.88 10.72 1.12
C PRO A 254 -10.09 9.45 0.75
N ASP A 255 -10.76 8.30 0.57
CA ASP A 255 -10.09 7.06 0.16
C ASP A 255 -9.94 6.95 -1.38
N ALA A 256 -10.37 7.97 -2.13
CA ALA A 256 -10.79 7.83 -3.51
C ALA A 256 -10.08 8.83 -4.46
N THR A 257 -8.78 8.63 -4.69
CA THR A 257 -8.00 9.51 -5.58
C THR A 257 -8.42 9.41 -7.06
N GLY A 258 -8.46 10.56 -7.74
CA GLY A 258 -8.88 10.67 -9.14
C GLY A 258 -7.70 10.74 -10.10
N THR A 259 -7.27 9.60 -10.67
CA THR A 259 -6.11 9.56 -11.58
C THR A 259 -6.49 9.22 -13.02
N LEU A 260 -5.50 9.35 -13.90
CA LEU A 260 -5.61 9.05 -15.32
C LEU A 260 -5.19 7.58 -15.52
N GLY A 261 -6.16 6.71 -15.80
CA GLY A 261 -5.95 5.27 -15.98
C GLY A 261 -5.12 4.90 -17.22
N GLY A 262 -4.92 5.84 -18.15
CA GLY A 262 -4.06 5.64 -19.33
C GLY A 262 -4.02 6.86 -20.25
N THR A 263 -3.39 6.69 -21.41
CA THR A 263 -3.41 7.66 -22.54
C THR A 263 -3.94 7.02 -23.81
N LEU A 264 -4.71 7.79 -24.59
CA LEU A 264 -5.05 7.47 -25.96
C LEU A 264 -4.42 8.50 -26.92
N THR A 265 -3.88 8.02 -28.03
CA THR A 265 -3.53 8.85 -29.18
C THR A 265 -4.68 8.77 -30.18
N MET A 266 -5.26 9.92 -30.54
CA MET A 266 -6.28 10.04 -31.57
C MET A 266 -5.69 10.72 -32.80
N THR A 267 -6.00 10.20 -33.99
CA THR A 267 -5.47 10.69 -35.27
C THR A 267 -6.60 10.97 -36.25
N ASN A 268 -6.61 12.18 -36.82
CA ASN A 268 -7.53 12.57 -37.89
C ASN A 268 -6.72 13.21 -39.03
N GLY A 269 -6.48 12.44 -40.11
CA GLY A 269 -5.45 12.76 -41.09
C GLY A 269 -4.08 12.93 -40.40
N ASP A 270 -3.37 14.00 -40.76
CA ASP A 270 -2.08 14.36 -40.16
C ASP A 270 -2.19 14.92 -38.73
N THR A 271 -3.41 15.18 -38.23
CA THR A 271 -3.61 15.75 -36.89
C THR A 271 -3.55 14.66 -35.83
N LYS A 272 -2.54 14.72 -34.95
CA LYS A 272 -2.39 13.84 -33.78
C LYS A 272 -2.75 14.61 -32.50
N HIS A 273 -3.67 14.08 -31.71
CA HIS A 273 -4.02 14.59 -30.38
C HIS A 273 -3.81 13.49 -29.34
N VAL A 274 -3.29 13.84 -28.16
CA VAL A 274 -3.04 12.89 -27.07
C VAL A 274 -3.93 13.28 -25.89
N VAL A 275 -4.76 12.35 -25.44
CA VAL A 275 -5.72 12.54 -24.36
C VAL A 275 -5.51 11.52 -23.26
N GLY A 276 -5.71 11.94 -22.02
CA GLY A 276 -5.74 11.05 -20.87
C GLY A 276 -7.10 10.35 -20.77
N PHE A 277 -7.13 9.12 -20.27
CA PHE A 277 -8.34 8.36 -20.04
C PHE A 277 -8.60 8.25 -18.54
N THR A 278 -9.81 8.55 -18.08
CA THR A 278 -10.28 8.34 -16.70
C THR A 278 -11.79 8.09 -16.68
N SER A 279 -12.40 7.91 -15.52
CA SER A 279 -13.85 7.74 -15.41
C SER A 279 -14.58 9.08 -15.28
N PHE A 280 -15.74 9.22 -15.92
CA PHE A 280 -16.47 10.49 -15.98
C PHE A 280 -16.82 11.05 -14.60
N HIS A 281 -17.14 10.16 -13.64
CA HIS A 281 -17.53 10.57 -12.29
C HIS A 281 -16.40 11.29 -11.52
N VAL A 282 -15.12 11.00 -11.83
CA VAL A 282 -13.96 11.72 -11.25
C VAL A 282 -14.01 13.19 -11.64
N VAL A 283 -14.24 13.44 -12.93
CA VAL A 283 -14.27 14.75 -13.58
C VAL A 283 -15.55 15.53 -13.26
N ALA A 284 -16.62 14.83 -12.90
CA ALA A 284 -17.91 15.42 -12.55
C ALA A 284 -18.06 15.73 -11.05
N ALA A 285 -17.46 14.91 -10.17
CA ALA A 285 -17.51 15.10 -8.72
C ALA A 285 -16.85 16.41 -8.26
N SER A 286 -15.79 16.87 -8.96
CA SER A 286 -15.12 18.15 -8.69
C SER A 286 -15.99 19.39 -8.91
N ASN A 287 -17.12 19.27 -9.63
CA ASN A 287 -17.93 20.41 -10.08
C ASN A 287 -19.29 20.56 -9.36
N ALA A 288 -19.66 19.67 -8.43
CA ALA A 288 -20.93 19.71 -7.69
C ALA A 288 -22.19 19.88 -8.59
N MET A 289 -22.19 19.24 -9.76
CA MET A 289 -23.22 19.43 -10.79
C MET A 289 -24.44 18.53 -10.57
N ASP A 290 -25.49 19.08 -9.94
CA ASP A 290 -26.87 18.54 -10.01
C ASP A 290 -27.52 18.70 -11.42
N GLN A 291 -26.73 19.02 -12.44
CA GLN A 291 -27.23 19.28 -13.79
C GLN A 291 -27.35 18.00 -14.60
N VAL A 292 -28.60 17.61 -14.88
CA VAL A 292 -28.94 16.56 -15.84
C VAL A 292 -28.39 16.94 -17.21
N PHE A 293 -27.41 16.18 -17.71
CA PHE A 293 -26.86 16.35 -19.05
C PHE A 293 -27.93 16.05 -20.11
N ILE A 294 -28.42 17.10 -20.79
CA ILE A 294 -29.34 16.96 -21.93
C ILE A 294 -28.50 16.61 -23.18
N PRO A 295 -28.64 15.43 -23.81
CA PRO A 295 -27.68 14.94 -24.82
C PRO A 295 -27.57 15.73 -26.13
N ASN A 296 -28.37 16.79 -26.32
CA ASN A 296 -28.58 17.44 -27.62
C ASN A 296 -28.08 18.90 -27.70
N GLU A 297 -27.52 19.48 -26.63
CA GLU A 297 -26.92 20.81 -26.68
C GLU A 297 -25.39 20.74 -26.52
N PRO A 298 -24.59 21.24 -27.48
CA PRO A 298 -23.13 21.28 -27.39
C PRO A 298 -22.65 22.43 -26.49
N ALA A 299 -23.16 22.49 -25.26
CA ALA A 299 -22.84 23.48 -24.24
C ALA A 299 -21.47 23.19 -23.59
N ASN A 300 -20.40 23.39 -24.36
CA ASN A 300 -19.02 23.29 -23.87
C ASN A 300 -18.73 24.47 -22.92
N PRO A 301 -18.30 24.19 -21.68
CA PRO A 301 -16.97 24.69 -21.31
C PRO A 301 -16.18 23.70 -20.44
N ALA A 302 -15.28 22.94 -21.09
CA ALA A 302 -13.98 22.52 -20.58
C ALA A 302 -13.93 22.14 -19.09
N ILE A 303 -14.71 21.13 -18.67
CA ILE A 303 -14.76 20.67 -17.28
C ILE A 303 -13.33 20.31 -16.82
N PRO A 304 -12.78 20.97 -15.79
CA PRO A 304 -11.38 20.80 -15.42
C PRO A 304 -11.19 19.52 -14.60
N LEU A 305 -10.20 18.71 -15.00
CA LEU A 305 -9.62 17.72 -14.10
C LEU A 305 -8.59 18.44 -13.22
N VAL A 306 -8.71 18.28 -11.90
CA VAL A 306 -7.70 18.71 -10.94
C VAL A 306 -6.83 17.53 -10.50
N SER A 307 -5.52 17.76 -10.38
CA SER A 307 -4.57 16.80 -9.81
C SER A 307 -3.46 17.55 -9.05
N PRO A 308 -3.08 17.13 -7.82
CA PRO A 308 -3.69 16.04 -7.05
C PRO A 308 -5.12 16.40 -6.56
N SER A 309 -5.82 15.45 -5.92
CA SER A 309 -7.21 15.66 -5.48
C SER A 309 -7.32 16.76 -4.42
N ASN A 310 -8.54 17.23 -4.12
CA ASN A 310 -8.76 18.20 -3.04
C ASN A 310 -8.34 17.64 -1.68
N TYR A 311 -8.51 16.34 -1.44
CA TYR A 311 -8.09 15.68 -0.21
C TYR A 311 -6.57 15.61 -0.11
N ASP A 312 -5.90 15.09 -1.16
CA ASP A 312 -4.44 14.95 -1.19
C ASP A 312 -3.72 16.30 -1.07
N PHE A 313 -4.21 17.31 -1.79
CA PHE A 313 -3.63 18.66 -1.75
C PHE A 313 -3.77 19.31 -0.38
N ASN A 314 -4.98 19.30 0.19
CA ASN A 314 -5.21 19.88 1.53
C ASN A 314 -4.39 19.13 2.59
N ARG A 315 -4.27 17.81 2.48
CA ARG A 315 -3.46 16.98 3.38
C ARG A 315 -1.98 17.31 3.30
N GLU A 316 -1.41 17.54 2.12
CA GLU A 316 0.00 17.91 1.98
C GLU A 316 0.26 19.33 2.52
N VAL A 317 -0.68 20.26 2.31
CA VAL A 317 -0.68 21.59 2.93
C VAL A 317 -0.72 21.47 4.47
N ASP A 318 -1.64 20.68 5.03
CA ASP A 318 -1.76 20.46 6.48
C ASP A 318 -0.48 19.87 7.09
N ILE A 319 0.14 18.88 6.41
CA ILE A 319 1.40 18.25 6.85
C ILE A 319 2.56 19.26 6.83
N THR A 320 2.70 20.01 5.74
CA THR A 320 3.80 20.99 5.58
C THR A 320 3.63 22.17 6.53
N GLN A 321 2.41 22.63 6.74
CA GLN A 321 2.07 23.68 7.72
C GLN A 321 2.35 23.22 9.16
N GLN A 322 2.01 21.99 9.53
CA GLN A 322 2.36 21.43 10.83
C GLN A 322 3.88 21.28 11.03
N ALA A 323 4.62 20.92 9.98
CA ALA A 323 6.08 20.85 10.02
C ALA A 323 6.72 22.25 10.21
N LEU A 324 6.19 23.26 9.53
CA LEU A 324 6.57 24.66 9.68
C LEU A 324 6.32 25.16 11.11
N GLU A 325 5.14 24.91 11.68
CA GLU A 325 4.78 25.31 13.05
C GLU A 325 5.69 24.64 14.09
N GLN A 326 5.93 23.33 13.97
CA GLN A 326 6.86 22.60 14.86
C GLN A 326 8.30 23.11 14.75
N ALA A 327 8.75 23.51 13.55
CA ALA A 327 10.08 24.10 13.35
C ALA A 327 10.19 25.48 14.01
N GLN A 328 9.16 26.32 13.87
CA GLN A 328 9.07 27.64 14.52
C GLN A 328 9.03 27.53 16.05
N GLU A 329 8.20 26.64 16.60
CA GLU A 329 8.16 26.38 18.05
C GLU A 329 9.52 25.88 18.56
N THR A 330 10.16 24.95 17.83
CA THR A 330 11.49 24.44 18.17
C THR A 330 12.55 25.54 18.21
N LEU A 331 12.52 26.50 17.27
CA LEU A 331 13.41 27.65 17.27
C LEU A 331 13.11 28.61 18.44
N ALA A 332 11.82 28.86 18.74
CA ALA A 332 11.40 29.70 19.86
C ALA A 332 11.84 29.12 21.21
N ILE A 333 11.63 27.82 21.45
CA ILE A 333 12.10 27.11 22.65
C ILE A 333 13.63 27.15 22.73
N PHE A 334 14.33 26.92 21.62
CA PHE A 334 15.79 26.98 21.61
C PHE A 334 16.30 28.38 21.98
N THR A 335 15.71 29.42 21.39
CA THR A 335 16.06 30.82 21.63
C THR A 335 15.79 31.23 23.08
N ASN A 336 14.61 30.94 23.61
CA ASN A 336 14.25 31.23 25.00
C ASN A 336 15.16 30.53 26.02
N THR A 337 15.69 29.35 25.66
CA THR A 337 16.57 28.55 26.55
C THR A 337 18.04 29.00 26.51
N HIS A 338 18.50 29.65 25.43
CA HIS A 338 19.94 29.92 25.21
C HIS A 338 20.30 31.39 24.93
N GLY A 339 19.33 32.25 24.59
CA GLY A 339 19.55 33.60 24.06
C GLY A 339 20.05 34.67 25.04
N THR A 340 20.27 34.31 26.31
CA THR A 340 20.86 35.19 27.34
C THR A 340 22.37 34.96 27.54
N ALA A 341 22.97 33.99 26.83
CA ALA A 341 24.39 33.69 26.85
C ALA A 341 25.04 34.00 25.50
N GLU A 342 26.34 34.29 25.48
CA GLU A 342 27.08 34.50 24.22
C GLU A 342 26.96 33.27 23.30
N PRO A 343 26.75 33.47 21.98
CA PRO A 343 26.59 32.38 21.04
C PRO A 343 27.95 31.73 20.73
N ASP A 344 28.12 30.47 21.16
CA ASP A 344 29.21 29.63 20.65
C ASP A 344 28.91 29.15 19.21
N ASP A 345 29.95 28.84 18.43
CA ASP A 345 29.85 28.39 17.03
C ASP A 345 28.86 27.21 16.84
N ARG A 346 28.73 26.34 17.85
CA ARG A 346 27.87 25.16 17.81
C ARG A 346 26.41 25.53 18.02
N ARG A 347 26.11 26.55 18.85
CA ARG A 347 24.78 27.17 18.94
C ARG A 347 24.41 27.88 17.65
N GLN A 348 25.29 28.74 17.13
CA GLN A 348 25.03 29.49 15.90
C GLN A 348 24.77 28.53 14.73
N LYS A 349 25.63 27.53 14.52
CA LYS A 349 25.42 26.51 13.47
C LYS A 349 24.12 25.71 13.65
N LYS A 350 23.65 25.51 14.88
CA LYS A 350 22.36 24.85 15.16
C LYS A 350 21.17 25.78 14.90
N GLN A 351 21.27 27.05 15.26
CA GLN A 351 20.26 28.08 14.97
C GLN A 351 20.08 28.26 13.47
N ASN A 352 21.18 28.49 12.73
CA ASN A 352 21.14 28.65 11.28
C ASN A 352 20.51 27.44 10.57
N LYS A 353 20.66 26.21 11.11
CA LYS A 353 19.99 25.01 10.57
C LYS A 353 18.47 25.00 10.85
N MET A 354 18.04 25.52 12.00
CA MET A 354 16.62 25.64 12.33
C MET A 354 15.95 26.72 11.48
N GLU A 355 16.61 27.87 11.32
CA GLU A 355 16.17 28.96 10.44
C GLU A 355 16.08 28.49 8.98
N ALA A 356 17.10 27.78 8.47
CA ALA A 356 17.07 27.22 7.12
C ALA A 356 15.94 26.20 6.90
N ALA A 357 15.59 25.40 7.92
CA ALA A 357 14.46 24.47 7.84
C ALA A 357 13.10 25.21 7.85
N ILE A 358 12.97 26.30 8.62
CA ILE A 358 11.79 27.17 8.58
C ILE A 358 11.65 27.81 7.21
N THR A 359 12.72 28.35 6.62
CA THR A 359 12.71 28.90 5.26
C THR A 359 12.37 27.84 4.21
N GLN A 360 12.87 26.61 4.36
CA GLN A 360 12.49 25.50 3.48
C GLN A 360 10.98 25.26 3.54
N PHE A 361 10.41 25.02 4.73
CA PHE A 361 8.96 24.78 4.86
C PHE A 361 8.11 25.99 4.45
N GLN A 362 8.60 27.22 4.62
CA GLN A 362 7.93 28.43 4.10
C GLN A 362 7.87 28.44 2.57
N ASN A 363 8.97 28.11 1.90
CA ASN A 363 9.01 27.99 0.45
C ASN A 363 8.09 26.85 -0.03
N GLU A 364 8.12 25.69 0.62
CA GLU A 364 7.26 24.55 0.29
C GLU A 364 5.76 24.90 0.45
N VAL A 365 5.38 25.63 1.50
CA VAL A 365 4.00 26.16 1.66
C VAL A 365 3.66 27.19 0.57
N GLU A 366 4.59 28.07 0.18
CA GLU A 366 4.35 29.04 -0.91
C GLU A 366 4.24 28.35 -2.28
N GLU A 367 5.07 27.34 -2.56
CA GLU A 367 5.01 26.52 -3.77
C GLU A 367 3.70 25.74 -3.85
N LEU A 368 3.27 25.09 -2.77
CA LEU A 368 1.97 24.42 -2.68
C LEU A 368 0.80 25.38 -2.96
N ASN A 369 0.78 26.55 -2.33
CA ASN A 369 -0.30 27.53 -2.53
C ASN A 369 -0.33 28.13 -3.95
N ASN A 370 0.80 28.18 -4.66
CA ASN A 370 0.90 28.68 -6.03
C ASN A 370 0.77 27.59 -7.11
N PHE A 371 0.74 26.32 -6.74
CA PHE A 371 0.74 25.19 -7.69
C PHE A 371 -0.54 25.13 -8.54
N ASP A 372 -0.40 25.14 -9.87
CA ASP A 372 -1.54 25.03 -10.78
C ASP A 372 -2.05 23.58 -10.86
N ARG A 373 -2.97 23.26 -9.95
CA ARG A 373 -3.65 21.96 -9.85
C ARG A 373 -4.46 21.56 -11.08
N ARG A 374 -4.58 22.37 -12.13
CA ARG A 374 -5.33 22.02 -13.35
C ARG A 374 -4.52 21.02 -14.19
N ALA A 375 -4.87 19.74 -14.07
CA ALA A 375 -4.24 18.67 -14.84
C ALA A 375 -4.65 18.70 -16.32
N GLY A 376 -5.90 19.06 -16.61
CA GLY A 376 -6.42 19.11 -17.97
C GLY A 376 -7.90 19.45 -18.04
N THR A 377 -8.49 19.35 -19.23
CA THR A 377 -9.91 19.65 -19.48
C THR A 377 -10.60 18.51 -20.21
N LEU A 378 -11.86 18.27 -19.89
CA LEU A 378 -12.70 17.28 -20.57
C LEU A 378 -12.80 17.59 -22.07
N TRP A 379 -12.31 16.65 -22.89
CA TRP A 379 -12.34 16.68 -24.35
C TRP A 379 -13.57 15.93 -24.89
N ALA A 380 -13.89 14.76 -24.32
CA ALA A 380 -15.11 14.00 -24.57
C ALA A 380 -15.41 13.08 -23.38
N GLY A 381 -16.65 12.60 -23.22
CA GLY A 381 -16.99 11.67 -22.16
C GLY A 381 -18.37 11.01 -22.33
N SER A 382 -18.66 10.01 -21.51
CA SER A 382 -19.94 9.29 -21.47
C SER A 382 -21.10 10.11 -20.91
N GLY A 383 -20.82 11.23 -20.23
CA GLY A 383 -21.79 11.95 -19.40
C GLY A 383 -22.14 11.22 -18.10
N PHE A 384 -23.06 11.81 -17.33
CA PHE A 384 -23.73 11.13 -16.22
C PHE A 384 -24.75 10.12 -16.77
N CYS A 385 -24.47 8.82 -16.64
CA CYS A 385 -25.46 7.78 -16.94
C CYS A 385 -26.49 7.67 -15.80
N SER A 386 -27.77 7.81 -16.12
CA SER A 386 -28.85 7.56 -15.15
C SER A 386 -28.91 6.08 -14.77
N ARG A 387 -28.92 5.78 -13.48
CA ARG A 387 -29.00 4.42 -12.93
C ARG A 387 -30.39 3.81 -13.14
N ASN A 388 -30.58 3.09 -14.25
CA ASN A 388 -31.60 2.04 -14.28
C ASN A 388 -31.15 0.92 -13.32
N ALA A 389 -32.07 0.39 -12.53
CA ALA A 389 -31.71 -0.34 -11.30
C ALA A 389 -31.28 -1.79 -11.52
N ASP A 390 -31.68 -2.40 -12.64
CA ASP A 390 -31.84 -3.86 -12.70
C ASP A 390 -30.79 -4.61 -13.55
N ASP A 391 -30.10 -3.95 -14.50
CA ASP A 391 -29.17 -4.61 -15.44
C ASP A 391 -27.90 -3.79 -15.73
N GLY A 392 -26.74 -4.40 -15.49
CA GLY A 392 -25.47 -4.05 -16.16
C GLY A 392 -24.52 -3.07 -15.46
N VAL A 393 -23.21 -3.26 -15.70
CA VAL A 393 -22.14 -2.38 -15.21
C VAL A 393 -22.13 -1.05 -15.97
N ILE A 394 -22.25 0.06 -15.25
CA ILE A 394 -22.18 1.41 -15.84
C ILE A 394 -20.72 1.77 -16.13
N MET A 395 -20.26 1.56 -17.36
CA MET A 395 -18.99 2.11 -17.83
C MET A 395 -19.12 3.61 -18.11
N ASN A 396 -18.71 4.46 -17.16
CA ASN A 396 -18.58 5.89 -17.37
C ASN A 396 -17.11 6.30 -17.61
N TRP A 397 -16.86 7.11 -18.63
CA TRP A 397 -15.50 7.41 -19.12
C TRP A 397 -15.35 8.88 -19.54
N ALA A 398 -14.13 9.38 -19.45
CA ALA A 398 -13.73 10.72 -19.84
C ALA A 398 -12.37 10.70 -20.53
N LEU A 399 -12.26 11.49 -21.60
CA LEU A 399 -11.03 11.80 -22.31
C LEU A 399 -10.63 13.23 -21.96
N ILE A 400 -9.38 13.42 -21.55
CA ILE A 400 -8.87 14.67 -20.98
C ILE A 400 -7.77 15.22 -21.89
N SER A 401 -7.95 16.43 -22.44
CA SER A 401 -6.85 17.16 -23.05
C SER A 401 -5.96 17.73 -21.95
N LEU A 402 -4.65 17.48 -22.03
CA LEU A 402 -3.68 18.19 -21.19
C LEU A 402 -3.38 19.59 -21.77
N PRO A 403 -2.95 20.57 -20.95
CA PRO A 403 -2.22 21.75 -21.42
C PRO A 403 -0.77 21.40 -21.78
N ASP A 404 -0.13 22.21 -22.62
CA ASP A 404 1.22 21.93 -23.18
C ASP A 404 2.34 21.76 -22.13
N HIS A 405 2.14 22.24 -20.89
CA HIS A 405 3.11 22.11 -19.79
C HIS A 405 2.92 20.85 -18.93
N ARG A 406 1.80 20.12 -19.08
CA ARG A 406 1.53 18.85 -18.39
C ARG A 406 1.85 17.69 -19.32
N HIS A 407 2.56 16.69 -18.82
CA HIS A 407 2.94 15.49 -19.58
C HIS A 407 2.58 14.22 -18.80
N PHE A 408 2.33 13.12 -19.53
CA PHE A 408 2.02 11.83 -18.93
C PHE A 408 3.30 11.03 -18.64
N SER A 409 3.38 10.46 -17.44
CA SER A 409 4.46 9.58 -17.02
C SER A 409 3.98 8.14 -16.90
N ASN A 410 4.60 7.23 -17.67
CA ASN A 410 4.40 5.77 -17.51
C ASN A 410 5.25 5.19 -16.37
N THR A 411 6.23 5.96 -15.87
CA THR A 411 7.17 5.55 -14.83
C THR A 411 6.70 6.05 -13.47
N VAL A 412 6.12 5.16 -12.68
CA VAL A 412 6.10 5.34 -11.22
C VAL A 412 7.54 5.15 -10.73
N GLN A 413 8.07 6.13 -9.99
CA GLN A 413 9.38 6.02 -9.32
C GLN A 413 9.30 5.19 -8.04
#